data_AF-A0A3M0XSS9-F1
#
_entry.id   AF-A0A3M0XSS9-F1
#
_cell.length_a   1.000
_cell.length_b   1.000
_cell.length_c   1.000
_cell.angle_alpha   90.00
_cell.angle_beta   90.00
_cell.angle_gamma   90.00
#
_symmetry.space_group_name_H-M   'P 1'
#
loop_
_entity.id
_entity.type
_entity.pdbx_description
1 polymer ?
#
loop_
_entity_poly.entity_id
_entity_poly.type
_entity_poly.pdbx_seq_one_letter_code
_entity_poly.pdbx_strand_id
1 'polypeptide(L)'
;RARAIASAINSRFPRGPGDRKPTAIPRNEERIEINIPRRHQGDPVEFAQLLLHTRVTPGAAQEWAVRYVRALREQPELTQELAWRLRALGEAALPQVRTLYDYAEAAPRFAALEIGAAMGDPLAGPALLDIAQRGPDSLRLRAIELLGKLDPDPQINQALLDLLDDEALDVRVTAYEALLARGDVRIHSTPVENTFRLDVVPAKETMIYITQQGTPRVVVFGNEPALKRPLFIAAWNDRLMLTADSPDDAVRLFYRDAATGRTTTTTVSPRLDELAYFLAHTPTPESPEPGLGLSYSMVVGALHAIWREGGYDGAFVAEQDKLAAEILRASEGASPPARPEGNERQTEDQPPATQPPAARPEGG
;
A
#
# COMPACT_ATOMS: atom_id res chain seq x y z
N ARG A 1 15.28 -18.12 -34.84
CA ARG A 1 15.34 -17.23 -33.63
C ARG A 1 14.15 -17.42 -32.69
N ALA A 2 12.90 -17.31 -33.16
CA ALA A 2 11.70 -17.48 -32.34
C ALA A 2 11.63 -18.79 -31.52
N ARG A 3 12.08 -19.93 -32.08
CA ARG A 3 12.12 -21.21 -31.34
C ARG A 3 13.05 -21.18 -30.12
N ALA A 4 14.21 -20.53 -30.22
CA ALA A 4 15.14 -20.41 -29.11
C ALA A 4 14.58 -19.53 -27.98
N ILE A 5 13.94 -18.41 -28.36
CA ILE A 5 13.24 -17.52 -27.42
C ILE A 5 12.10 -18.27 -26.72
N ALA A 6 11.25 -18.96 -27.49
CA ALA A 6 10.16 -19.75 -26.91
C ALA A 6 10.67 -20.87 -25.99
N SER A 7 11.78 -21.52 -26.34
CA SER A 7 12.42 -22.50 -25.47
C SER A 7 12.89 -21.88 -24.16
N ALA A 8 13.56 -20.73 -24.19
CA ALA A 8 14.03 -20.05 -22.99
C ALA A 8 12.87 -19.61 -22.08
N ILE A 9 11.80 -19.06 -22.67
CA ILE A 9 10.58 -18.69 -21.92
C ILE A 9 9.95 -19.93 -21.29
N ASN A 10 9.82 -21.04 -22.02
CA ASN A 10 9.24 -22.27 -21.48
C ASN A 10 10.13 -22.93 -20.41
N SER A 11 11.46 -22.80 -20.51
CA SER A 11 12.38 -23.25 -19.46
C SER A 11 12.23 -22.42 -18.19
N ARG A 12 12.11 -21.09 -18.30
CA ARG A 12 11.95 -20.20 -17.14
C ARG A 12 10.54 -20.27 -16.53
N PHE A 13 9.53 -20.40 -17.38
CA PHE A 13 8.13 -20.47 -16.99
C PHE A 13 7.55 -21.79 -17.49
N PRO A 14 7.90 -22.92 -16.85
CA PRO A 14 7.37 -24.21 -17.24
C PRO A 14 5.86 -24.26 -17.01
N ARG A 15 5.20 -25.11 -17.81
CA ARG A 15 3.78 -25.42 -17.69
C ARG A 15 3.50 -25.99 -16.29
N GLY A 16 2.59 -25.35 -15.57
CA GLY A 16 2.17 -25.78 -14.23
C GLY A 16 0.84 -26.55 -14.22
N PRO A 17 0.39 -26.99 -13.03
CA PRO A 17 -0.93 -27.57 -12.85
C PRO A 17 -2.04 -26.64 -13.35
N GLY A 18 -2.95 -27.17 -14.17
CA GLY A 18 -4.09 -26.43 -14.74
C GLY A 18 -3.80 -25.62 -16.02
N ASP A 19 -2.54 -25.52 -16.44
CA ASP A 19 -2.20 -24.91 -17.73
C ASP A 19 -2.56 -25.86 -18.87
N ARG A 20 -3.26 -25.37 -19.90
CA ARG A 20 -3.64 -26.16 -21.08
C ARG A 20 -2.56 -26.21 -22.15
N LYS A 21 -1.74 -25.15 -22.24
CA LYS A 21 -0.73 -24.93 -23.28
C LYS A 21 0.62 -24.54 -22.66
N PRO A 22 1.74 -24.73 -23.37
CA PRO A 22 3.02 -24.11 -23.00
C PRO A 22 2.92 -22.58 -22.94
N THR A 23 3.75 -21.97 -22.11
CA THR A 23 3.82 -20.52 -21.92
C THR A 23 4.15 -19.78 -23.20
N ALA A 24 5.08 -20.30 -24.00
CA ALA A 24 5.44 -19.73 -25.30
C ALA A 24 5.28 -20.77 -26.41
N ILE A 25 4.54 -20.42 -27.46
CA ILE A 25 4.36 -21.24 -28.66
C ILE A 25 4.91 -20.45 -29.86
N PRO A 26 6.01 -20.90 -30.49
CA PRO A 26 6.51 -20.25 -31.69
C PRO A 26 5.54 -20.52 -32.84
N ARG A 27 4.98 -19.45 -33.44
CA ARG A 27 4.05 -19.57 -34.58
C ARG A 27 4.79 -19.48 -35.91
N ASN A 28 5.76 -18.58 -36.01
CA ASN A 28 6.69 -18.47 -37.14
C ASN A 28 8.01 -17.84 -36.66
N GLU A 29 8.86 -17.33 -37.57
CA GLU A 29 10.17 -16.78 -37.20
C GLU A 29 10.12 -15.42 -36.47
N GLU A 30 9.01 -14.70 -36.59
CA GLU A 30 8.82 -13.33 -36.07
C GLU A 30 7.77 -13.24 -34.96
N ARG A 31 6.91 -14.26 -34.82
CA ARG A 31 5.76 -14.27 -33.91
C ARG A 31 5.81 -15.45 -32.95
N ILE A 32 5.71 -15.12 -31.66
CA ILE A 32 5.57 -16.07 -30.57
C ILE A 32 4.22 -15.77 -29.89
N GLU A 33 3.38 -16.79 -29.76
CA GLU A 33 2.15 -16.70 -28.96
C GLU A 33 2.52 -16.96 -27.50
N ILE A 34 2.14 -16.02 -26.62
CA ILE A 34 2.33 -16.12 -25.18
C ILE A 34 1.00 -16.48 -24.53
N ASN A 35 1.00 -17.58 -23.77
CA ASN A 35 -0.10 -17.96 -22.89
C ASN A 35 0.32 -17.63 -21.45
N ILE A 36 -0.52 -16.89 -20.73
CA ILE A 36 -0.25 -16.54 -19.33
C ILE A 36 -0.51 -17.78 -18.46
N PRO A 37 0.51 -18.31 -17.76
CA PRO A 37 0.34 -19.46 -16.87
C PRO A 37 -0.64 -19.16 -15.75
N ARG A 38 -1.38 -20.16 -15.25
CA ARG A 38 -2.38 -19.98 -14.17
C ARG A 38 -1.82 -19.29 -12.94
N ARG A 39 -0.59 -19.64 -12.54
CA ARG A 39 0.09 -19.00 -11.39
C ARG A 39 0.32 -17.49 -11.56
N HIS A 40 0.24 -16.97 -12.78
CA HIS A 40 0.43 -15.56 -13.11
C HIS A 40 -0.87 -14.87 -13.59
N GLN A 41 -2.02 -15.54 -13.53
CA GLN A 41 -3.29 -14.94 -13.93
C GLN A 41 -3.75 -13.82 -13.01
N GLY A 42 -3.32 -13.84 -11.74
CA GLY A 42 -3.61 -12.78 -10.77
C GLY A 42 -2.93 -11.45 -11.12
N ASP A 43 -1.74 -11.50 -11.74
CA ASP A 43 -1.02 -10.31 -12.22
C ASP A 43 -0.39 -10.53 -13.61
N PRO A 44 -1.18 -10.35 -14.68
CA PRO A 44 -0.71 -10.41 -16.06
C PRO A 44 0.39 -9.39 -16.38
N VAL A 45 0.37 -8.23 -15.73
CA VAL A 45 1.28 -7.11 -16.00
C VAL A 45 2.67 -7.44 -15.49
N GLU A 46 2.75 -7.95 -14.26
CA GLU A 46 3.99 -8.45 -13.68
C GLU A 46 4.59 -9.57 -14.53
N PHE A 47 3.77 -10.51 -14.99
CA PHE A 47 4.24 -11.58 -15.87
C PHE A 47 4.80 -11.05 -17.19
N ALA A 48 4.15 -10.05 -17.79
CA ALA A 48 4.67 -9.40 -18.99
C ALA A 48 6.03 -8.75 -18.72
N GLN A 49 6.21 -8.09 -17.57
CA GLN A 49 7.51 -7.51 -17.17
C GLN A 49 8.58 -8.57 -17.00
N LEU A 50 8.28 -9.68 -16.29
CA LEU A 50 9.21 -10.79 -16.14
C LEU A 50 9.61 -11.38 -17.50
N LEU A 51 8.65 -11.52 -18.41
CA LEU A 51 8.91 -12.04 -19.76
C LEU A 51 9.81 -11.10 -20.56
N LEU A 52 9.58 -9.79 -20.52
CA LEU A 52 10.40 -8.79 -21.21
C LEU A 52 11.85 -8.77 -20.70
N HIS A 53 12.07 -9.08 -19.43
CA HIS A 53 13.40 -9.13 -18.81
C HIS A 53 14.01 -10.53 -18.81
N THR A 54 13.31 -11.54 -19.35
CA THR A 54 13.81 -12.91 -19.46
C THR A 54 14.84 -13.00 -20.57
N ARG A 55 15.94 -13.70 -20.29
CA ARG A 55 17.03 -13.87 -21.26
C ARG A 55 16.78 -15.07 -22.17
N VAL A 56 17.23 -14.95 -23.40
CA VAL A 56 17.09 -15.98 -24.45
C VAL A 56 18.08 -17.15 -24.25
N THR A 57 19.17 -16.93 -23.51
CA THR A 57 20.21 -17.94 -23.29
C THR A 57 20.23 -18.41 -21.82
N PRO A 58 19.79 -19.64 -21.52
CA PRO A 58 19.61 -20.10 -20.13
C PRO A 58 20.90 -20.50 -19.38
N GLY A 59 22.07 -20.45 -20.01
CA GLY A 59 23.29 -21.12 -19.52
C GLY A 59 24.15 -20.40 -18.46
N ALA A 60 23.73 -19.26 -17.91
CA ALA A 60 24.60 -18.47 -17.02
C ALA A 60 23.85 -17.67 -15.94
N ALA A 61 22.70 -18.16 -15.46
CA ALA A 61 21.85 -17.41 -14.53
C ALA A 61 22.61 -16.92 -13.29
N GLN A 62 23.45 -17.79 -12.70
CA GLN A 62 24.28 -17.44 -11.53
C GLN A 62 25.29 -16.33 -11.83
N GLU A 63 26.03 -16.42 -12.94
CA GLU A 63 27.02 -15.42 -13.33
C GLU A 63 26.38 -14.06 -13.58
N TRP A 64 25.19 -14.06 -14.18
CA TRP A 64 24.43 -12.84 -14.40
C TRP A 64 23.84 -12.28 -13.12
N ALA A 65 23.42 -13.13 -12.18
CA ALA A 65 23.00 -12.69 -10.86
C ALA A 65 24.13 -11.95 -10.14
N VAL A 66 25.37 -12.49 -10.16
CA VAL A 66 26.57 -11.80 -9.61
C VAL A 66 26.75 -10.42 -10.26
N ARG A 67 26.66 -10.34 -11.59
CA ARG A 67 26.83 -9.08 -12.33
C ARG A 67 25.74 -8.05 -12.01
N TYR A 68 24.49 -8.49 -11.93
CA TYR A 68 23.36 -7.59 -11.64
C TYR A 68 23.36 -7.13 -10.19
N VAL A 69 23.70 -8.00 -9.23
CA VAL A 69 23.86 -7.63 -7.81
C VAL A 69 25.01 -6.63 -7.64
N ARG A 70 26.12 -6.83 -8.37
CA ARG A 70 27.20 -5.83 -8.41
C ARG A 70 26.70 -4.50 -8.98
N ALA A 71 25.99 -4.52 -10.10
CA ALA A 71 25.43 -3.31 -10.70
C ALA A 71 24.41 -2.62 -9.79
N LEU A 72 23.66 -3.38 -8.98
CA LEU A 72 22.68 -2.82 -8.03
C LEU A 72 23.34 -1.96 -6.95
N ARG A 73 24.60 -2.26 -6.62
CA ARG A 73 25.43 -1.46 -5.70
C ARG A 73 26.06 -0.24 -6.39
N GLU A 74 26.50 -0.42 -7.63
CA GLU A 74 27.28 0.59 -8.36
C GLU A 74 26.39 1.62 -9.08
N GLN A 75 25.15 1.28 -9.42
CA GLN A 75 24.24 2.08 -10.28
C GLN A 75 22.81 2.13 -9.69
N PRO A 76 22.57 2.93 -8.63
CA PRO A 76 21.27 3.06 -7.99
C PRO A 76 20.14 3.49 -8.93
N GLU A 77 20.46 4.24 -9.99
CA GLU A 77 19.52 4.70 -11.01
C GLU A 77 18.91 3.55 -11.85
N LEU A 78 19.59 2.40 -11.92
CA LEU A 78 19.10 1.22 -12.65
C LEU A 78 18.38 0.21 -11.74
N THR A 79 18.15 0.54 -10.47
CA THR A 79 17.58 -0.38 -9.46
C THR A 79 16.34 -1.10 -9.97
N GLN A 80 15.39 -0.35 -10.54
CA GLN A 80 14.13 -0.93 -11.01
C GLN A 80 14.35 -1.95 -12.14
N GLU A 81 15.17 -1.62 -13.14
CA GLU A 81 15.45 -2.51 -14.26
C GLU A 81 16.24 -3.76 -13.80
N LEU A 82 17.22 -3.56 -12.91
CA LEU A 82 18.01 -4.64 -12.33
C LEU A 82 17.16 -5.59 -11.48
N ALA A 83 16.19 -5.06 -10.74
CA ALA A 83 15.23 -5.85 -9.98
C ALA A 83 14.43 -6.78 -10.89
N TRP A 84 13.88 -6.26 -11.99
CA TRP A 84 13.16 -7.10 -12.97
C TRP A 84 14.07 -8.17 -13.59
N ARG A 85 15.30 -7.82 -13.95
CA ARG A 85 16.26 -8.77 -14.51
C ARG A 85 16.65 -9.86 -13.51
N LEU A 86 16.85 -9.52 -12.24
CA LEU A 86 17.14 -10.49 -11.18
C LEU A 86 15.95 -11.43 -10.94
N ARG A 87 14.72 -10.90 -10.87
CA ARG A 87 13.50 -11.70 -10.73
C ARG A 87 13.24 -12.60 -11.93
N ALA A 88 13.57 -12.12 -13.13
CA ALA A 88 13.47 -12.91 -14.36
C ALA A 88 14.47 -14.07 -14.42
N LEU A 89 15.60 -14.01 -13.71
CA LEU A 89 16.50 -15.16 -13.53
C LEU A 89 15.88 -16.25 -12.64
N GLY A 90 14.93 -15.90 -11.77
CA GLY A 90 14.26 -16.80 -10.85
C GLY A 90 15.10 -17.18 -9.64
N GLU A 91 14.79 -18.31 -9.02
CA GLU A 91 15.42 -18.75 -7.75
C GLU A 91 16.94 -18.86 -7.81
N ALA A 92 17.53 -19.08 -8.99
CA ALA A 92 18.97 -19.09 -9.19
C ALA A 92 19.63 -17.75 -8.80
N ALA A 93 18.90 -16.62 -8.81
CA ALA A 93 19.44 -15.34 -8.37
C ALA A 93 19.48 -15.19 -6.84
N LEU A 94 18.65 -15.94 -6.10
CA LEU A 94 18.48 -15.75 -4.65
C LEU A 94 19.79 -15.83 -3.85
N PRO A 95 20.71 -16.78 -4.09
CA PRO A 95 21.96 -16.82 -3.35
C PRO A 95 22.79 -15.54 -3.47
N GLN A 96 22.71 -14.84 -4.60
CA GLN A 96 23.40 -13.57 -4.81
C GLN A 96 22.60 -12.39 -4.26
N VAL A 97 21.27 -12.40 -4.39
CA VAL A 97 20.41 -11.34 -3.84
C VAL A 97 20.50 -11.30 -2.31
N ARG A 98 20.53 -12.47 -1.65
CA ARG A 98 20.62 -12.61 -0.20
C ARG A 98 21.88 -12.00 0.40
N THR A 99 22.98 -11.88 -0.36
CA THR A 99 24.20 -11.23 0.13
C THR A 99 24.04 -9.72 0.35
N LEU A 100 22.90 -9.15 -0.06
CA LEU A 100 22.60 -7.74 0.14
C LEU A 100 21.58 -7.48 1.26
N TYR A 101 20.99 -8.51 1.89
CA TYR A 101 19.96 -8.32 2.91
C TYR A 101 20.48 -7.62 4.17
N ASP A 102 21.77 -7.78 4.47
CA ASP A 102 22.48 -7.15 5.58
C ASP A 102 23.47 -6.06 5.10
N TYR A 103 23.37 -5.64 3.84
CA TYR A 103 24.28 -4.64 3.27
C TYR A 103 24.18 -3.31 4.00
N ALA A 104 25.32 -2.63 4.17
CA ALA A 104 25.39 -1.42 4.98
C ALA A 104 24.55 -0.25 4.42
N GLU A 105 24.56 -0.10 3.09
CA GLU A 105 23.82 0.97 2.42
C GLU A 105 22.33 0.61 2.27
N ALA A 106 21.46 1.53 2.65
CA ALA A 106 20.02 1.28 2.68
C ALA A 106 19.41 0.99 1.30
N ALA A 107 19.84 1.69 0.25
CA ALA A 107 19.23 1.56 -1.07
C ALA A 107 19.48 0.18 -1.72
N PRO A 108 20.73 -0.33 -1.85
CA PRO A 108 20.96 -1.68 -2.36
C PRO A 108 20.36 -2.77 -1.48
N ARG A 109 20.38 -2.57 -0.14
CA ARG A 109 19.75 -3.49 0.81
C ARG A 109 18.25 -3.60 0.58
N PHE A 110 17.56 -2.47 0.53
CA PHE A 110 16.11 -2.44 0.36
C PHE A 110 15.68 -3.00 -0.99
N ALA A 111 16.40 -2.65 -2.07
CA ALA A 111 16.16 -3.22 -3.40
C ALA A 111 16.30 -4.75 -3.40
N ALA A 112 17.31 -5.28 -2.72
CA ALA A 112 17.47 -6.72 -2.58
C ALA A 112 16.31 -7.37 -1.81
N LEU A 113 15.86 -6.74 -0.72
CA LEU A 113 14.71 -7.23 0.06
C LEU A 113 13.41 -7.20 -0.75
N GLU A 114 13.18 -6.16 -1.56
CA GLU A 114 12.06 -6.09 -2.50
C GLU A 114 12.09 -7.25 -3.50
N ILE A 115 13.26 -7.50 -4.09
CA ILE A 115 13.48 -8.61 -5.02
C ILE A 115 13.23 -9.96 -4.33
N GLY A 116 13.75 -10.14 -3.12
CA GLY A 116 13.57 -11.31 -2.29
C GLY A 116 12.11 -11.59 -1.97
N ALA A 117 11.40 -10.59 -1.45
CA ALA A 117 9.99 -10.69 -1.11
C ALA A 117 9.12 -10.97 -2.35
N ALA A 118 9.39 -10.30 -3.47
CA ALA A 118 8.68 -10.55 -4.73
C ALA A 118 8.98 -11.93 -5.35
N MET A 119 10.02 -12.63 -4.88
CA MET A 119 10.31 -14.02 -5.22
C MET A 119 9.85 -15.01 -4.14
N GLY A 120 9.17 -14.54 -3.08
CA GLY A 120 8.72 -15.37 -1.97
C GLY A 120 9.86 -15.90 -1.09
N ASP A 121 11.01 -15.20 -1.02
CA ASP A 121 12.12 -15.63 -0.19
C ASP A 121 11.86 -15.34 1.30
N PRO A 122 11.65 -16.36 2.15
CA PRO A 122 11.36 -16.15 3.57
C PRO A 122 12.53 -15.48 4.31
N LEU A 123 13.76 -15.58 3.79
CA LEU A 123 14.93 -14.95 4.41
C LEU A 123 14.90 -13.42 4.34
N ALA A 124 14.06 -12.82 3.49
CA ALA A 124 13.85 -11.38 3.48
C ALA A 124 13.04 -10.90 4.71
N GLY A 125 12.24 -11.79 5.31
CA GLY A 125 11.30 -11.48 6.39
C GLY A 125 11.94 -10.75 7.59
N PRO A 126 13.00 -11.29 8.23
CA PRO A 126 13.60 -10.68 9.40
C PRO A 126 14.14 -9.26 9.17
N ALA A 127 14.78 -9.02 8.01
CA ALA A 127 15.31 -7.70 7.67
C ALA A 127 14.19 -6.70 7.30
N LEU A 128 13.13 -7.17 6.64
CA LEU A 128 11.94 -6.35 6.41
C LEU A 128 11.21 -6.02 7.72
N LEU A 129 11.20 -6.94 8.69
CA LEU A 129 10.65 -6.71 10.02
C LEU A 129 11.39 -5.60 10.77
N ASP A 130 12.72 -5.65 10.75
CA ASP A 130 13.60 -4.62 11.32
C ASP A 130 13.27 -3.24 10.74
N ILE A 131 13.11 -3.17 9.42
CA ILE A 131 12.77 -1.92 8.72
C ILE A 131 11.34 -1.47 9.03
N ALA A 132 10.36 -2.37 9.08
CA ALA A 132 8.98 -2.03 9.40
C ALA A 132 8.85 -1.43 10.81
N GLN A 133 9.62 -1.95 11.77
CA GLN A 133 9.59 -1.51 13.17
C GLN A 133 10.44 -0.26 13.44
N ARG A 134 11.63 -0.15 12.84
CA ARG A 134 12.65 0.84 13.21
C ARG A 134 13.24 1.63 12.05
N GLY A 135 12.80 1.37 10.82
CA GLY A 135 13.26 2.06 9.63
C GLY A 135 12.77 3.51 9.55
N PRO A 136 13.26 4.30 8.58
CA PRO A 136 12.70 5.60 8.26
C PRO A 136 11.28 5.45 7.68
N ASP A 137 10.37 6.38 7.96
CA ASP A 137 8.94 6.29 7.61
C ASP A 137 8.68 5.94 6.14
N SER A 138 9.49 6.48 5.22
CA SER A 138 9.40 6.19 3.78
C SER A 138 9.65 4.72 3.44
N LEU A 139 10.49 4.02 4.21
CA LEU A 139 10.79 2.60 4.02
C LEU A 139 9.93 1.70 4.91
N ARG A 140 9.43 2.19 6.05
CA ARG A 140 8.58 1.42 6.97
C ARG A 140 7.33 0.92 6.26
N LEU A 141 6.56 1.82 5.65
CA LEU A 141 5.33 1.47 4.93
C LEU A 141 5.59 0.44 3.85
N ARG A 142 6.62 0.68 3.04
CA ARG A 142 7.00 -0.22 1.96
C ARG A 142 7.44 -1.60 2.47
N ALA A 143 8.14 -1.66 3.60
CA ALA A 143 8.52 -2.93 4.23
C ALA A 143 7.29 -3.72 4.70
N ILE A 144 6.30 -3.05 5.30
CA ILE A 144 5.03 -3.66 5.74
C ILE A 144 4.27 -4.26 4.55
N GLU A 145 4.18 -3.55 3.44
CA GLU A 145 3.56 -4.06 2.20
C GLU A 145 4.26 -5.33 1.68
N LEU A 146 5.60 -5.37 1.74
CA LEU A 146 6.39 -6.52 1.30
C LEU A 146 6.19 -7.72 2.23
N LEU A 147 6.12 -7.49 3.54
CA LEU A 147 5.76 -8.53 4.52
C LEU A 147 4.37 -9.13 4.23
N GLY A 148 3.41 -8.31 3.79
CA GLY A 148 2.10 -8.74 3.32
C GLY A 148 2.12 -9.74 2.16
N LYS A 149 3.18 -9.74 1.34
CA LYS A 149 3.34 -10.58 0.14
C LYS A 149 4.15 -11.85 0.38
N LEU A 150 4.88 -11.94 1.50
CA LEU A 150 5.62 -13.13 1.87
C LEU A 150 4.67 -14.27 2.26
N ASP A 151 5.18 -15.50 2.24
CA ASP A 151 4.43 -16.65 2.72
C ASP A 151 3.98 -16.49 4.19
N PRO A 152 2.93 -17.22 4.62
CA PRO A 152 2.47 -17.21 6.00
C PRO A 152 3.59 -17.58 6.98
N ASP A 153 3.82 -16.70 7.94
CA ASP A 153 4.84 -16.80 8.98
C ASP A 153 4.24 -16.20 10.27
N PRO A 154 4.15 -16.97 11.37
CA PRO A 154 3.58 -16.49 12.62
C PRO A 154 4.30 -15.28 13.24
N GLN A 155 5.62 -15.17 13.07
CA GLN A 155 6.40 -14.05 13.61
C GLN A 155 6.09 -12.76 12.86
N ILE A 156 5.99 -12.84 11.53
CA ILE A 156 5.58 -11.70 10.69
C ILE A 156 4.16 -11.28 11.06
N ASN A 157 3.22 -12.23 11.21
CA ASN A 157 1.85 -11.91 11.60
C ASN A 157 1.79 -11.22 12.96
N GLN A 158 2.53 -11.72 13.95
CA GLN A 158 2.55 -11.09 15.28
C GLN A 158 3.09 -9.66 15.22
N ALA A 159 4.18 -9.43 14.49
CA ALA A 159 4.73 -8.09 14.36
C ALA A 159 3.80 -7.14 13.58
N LEU A 160 3.09 -7.62 12.56
CA LEU A 160 2.07 -6.83 11.87
C LEU A 160 0.90 -6.48 12.79
N LEU A 161 0.49 -7.39 13.69
CA LEU A 161 -0.53 -7.09 14.69
C LEU A 161 -0.06 -6.01 15.67
N ASP A 162 1.21 -6.05 16.09
CA ASP A 162 1.78 -5.00 16.95
C ASP A 162 1.77 -3.62 16.25
N LEU A 163 1.95 -3.59 14.92
CA LEU A 163 1.89 -2.36 14.10
C LEU A 163 0.48 -1.81 13.90
N LEU A 164 -0.58 -2.55 14.26
CA LEU A 164 -1.95 -2.00 14.28
C LEU A 164 -2.13 -0.95 15.37
N ASP A 165 -1.24 -0.91 16.37
CA ASP A 165 -1.21 0.07 17.46
C ASP A 165 -0.11 1.13 17.28
N ASP A 166 0.50 1.24 16.09
CA ASP A 166 1.54 2.23 15.81
C ASP A 166 1.00 3.66 15.93
N GLU A 167 1.83 4.64 16.30
CA GLU A 167 1.42 6.05 16.43
C GLU A 167 0.96 6.64 15.08
N ALA A 168 1.57 6.22 13.97
CA ALA A 168 1.26 6.71 12.63
C ALA A 168 0.05 5.97 12.02
N LEU A 169 -0.96 6.73 11.58
CA LEU A 169 -2.21 6.20 11.01
C LEU A 169 -2.01 5.31 9.77
N ASP A 170 -1.13 5.73 8.86
CA ASP A 170 -0.75 4.99 7.66
C ASP A 170 -0.04 3.67 7.96
N VAL A 171 0.78 3.60 9.02
CA VAL A 171 1.40 2.35 9.46
C VAL A 171 0.31 1.38 9.91
N ARG A 172 -0.66 1.84 10.71
CA ARG A 172 -1.81 1.03 11.14
C ARG A 172 -2.61 0.51 9.95
N VAL A 173 -2.93 1.38 9.00
CA VAL A 173 -3.68 1.01 7.79
C VAL A 173 -2.90 -0.01 6.94
N THR A 174 -1.60 0.23 6.73
CA THR A 174 -0.77 -0.64 5.90
C THR A 174 -0.53 -1.99 6.57
N ALA A 175 -0.42 -2.03 7.90
CA ALA A 175 -0.36 -3.27 8.67
C ALA A 175 -1.65 -4.09 8.54
N TYR A 176 -2.81 -3.44 8.62
CA TYR A 176 -4.11 -4.07 8.36
C TYR A 176 -4.18 -4.64 6.94
N GLU A 177 -3.80 -3.87 5.91
CA GLU A 177 -3.82 -4.34 4.52
C GLU A 177 -2.89 -5.55 4.30
N ALA A 178 -1.71 -5.54 4.95
CA ALA A 178 -0.78 -6.66 4.93
C ALA A 178 -1.37 -7.90 5.61
N LEU A 179 -2.00 -7.77 6.78
CA LEU A 179 -2.67 -8.88 7.48
C LEU A 179 -3.86 -9.43 6.68
N LEU A 180 -4.63 -8.54 6.04
CA LEU A 180 -5.75 -8.91 5.18
C LEU A 180 -5.27 -9.71 3.96
N ALA A 181 -4.20 -9.27 3.30
CA ALA A 181 -3.60 -9.98 2.16
C ALA A 181 -3.09 -11.37 2.55
N ARG A 182 -2.60 -11.52 3.79
CA ARG A 182 -2.14 -12.79 4.37
C ARG A 182 -3.28 -13.68 4.87
N GLY A 183 -4.51 -13.17 4.92
CA GLY A 183 -5.68 -13.91 5.42
C GLY A 183 -5.61 -14.20 6.93
N ASP A 184 -5.07 -13.27 7.74
CA ASP A 184 -5.00 -13.46 9.18
C ASP A 184 -6.41 -13.63 9.78
N VAL A 185 -6.60 -14.71 10.54
CA VAL A 185 -7.89 -15.12 11.10
C VAL A 185 -8.44 -14.16 12.15
N ARG A 186 -7.61 -13.26 12.70
CA ARG A 186 -8.05 -12.28 13.70
C ARG A 186 -8.83 -11.12 13.08
N ILE A 187 -8.67 -10.88 11.77
CA ILE A 187 -9.49 -9.91 11.04
C ILE A 187 -10.81 -10.58 10.69
N HIS A 188 -11.86 -10.20 11.40
CA HIS A 188 -13.20 -10.72 11.15
C HIS A 188 -13.82 -9.92 10.03
N SER A 189 -13.94 -10.52 8.84
CA SER A 189 -14.45 -9.86 7.65
C SER A 189 -15.83 -10.41 7.28
N THR A 190 -16.87 -9.64 7.55
CA THR A 190 -18.27 -9.99 7.26
C THR A 190 -18.70 -9.35 5.95
N PRO A 191 -19.15 -10.12 4.94
CA PRO A 191 -19.76 -9.54 3.76
C PRO A 191 -21.11 -8.92 4.12
N VAL A 192 -21.30 -7.65 3.77
CA VAL A 192 -22.57 -6.94 3.97
C VAL A 192 -23.29 -6.91 2.64
N GLU A 193 -24.08 -7.96 2.43
CA GLU A 193 -24.78 -8.24 1.17
C GLU A 193 -23.83 -8.17 -0.04
N ASN A 194 -24.22 -7.44 -1.09
CA ASN A 194 -23.41 -7.20 -2.28
C ASN A 194 -22.79 -5.78 -2.29
N THR A 195 -22.76 -5.09 -1.14
CA THR A 195 -22.44 -3.67 -1.08
C THR A 195 -20.98 -3.44 -0.69
N PHE A 196 -20.53 -4.00 0.45
CA PHE A 196 -19.17 -3.85 0.96
C PHE A 196 -18.81 -4.96 1.95
N ARG A 197 -17.57 -4.99 2.42
CA ARG A 197 -17.14 -5.85 3.54
C ARG A 197 -16.92 -5.05 4.81
N LEU A 198 -17.48 -5.50 5.92
CA LEU A 198 -17.25 -4.94 7.24
C LEU A 198 -16.15 -5.76 7.92
N ASP A 199 -15.01 -5.12 8.18
CA ASP A 199 -13.86 -5.74 8.82
C ASP A 199 -13.73 -5.23 10.25
N VAL A 200 -13.67 -6.13 11.22
CA VAL A 200 -13.39 -5.79 12.63
C VAL A 200 -11.97 -6.21 12.95
N VAL A 201 -11.17 -5.24 13.39
CA VAL A 201 -9.73 -5.39 13.63
C VAL A 201 -9.45 -5.15 15.12
N PRO A 202 -8.98 -6.16 15.86
CA PRO A 202 -8.64 -5.99 17.27
C PRO A 202 -7.38 -5.13 17.38
N ALA A 203 -7.54 -3.94 17.95
CA ALA A 203 -6.48 -2.96 18.19
C ALA A 203 -6.78 -2.23 19.51
N LYS A 204 -5.76 -1.64 20.13
CA LYS A 204 -5.93 -0.74 21.29
C LYS A 204 -6.47 0.60 20.85
N GLU A 205 -5.92 1.14 19.77
CA GLU A 205 -6.35 2.41 19.22
C GLU A 205 -7.60 2.23 18.36
N THR A 206 -8.60 3.07 18.62
CA THR A 206 -9.86 3.01 17.90
C THR A 206 -9.79 3.90 16.65
N MET A 207 -10.12 3.35 15.48
CA MET A 207 -10.24 4.12 14.24
C MET A 207 -11.18 3.46 13.23
N ILE A 208 -11.71 4.26 12.32
CA ILE A 208 -12.46 3.79 11.16
C ILE A 208 -11.59 4.03 9.91
N TYR A 209 -11.39 2.99 9.12
CA TYR A 209 -10.75 3.08 7.81
C TYR A 209 -11.73 2.66 6.71
N ILE A 210 -11.77 3.42 5.61
CA ILE A 210 -12.66 3.15 4.48
C ILE A 210 -11.88 3.02 3.17
N THR A 211 -12.23 2.01 2.36
CA THR A 211 -11.63 1.79 1.03
C THR A 211 -12.64 2.10 -0.08
N GLN A 212 -12.20 2.85 -1.09
CA GLN A 212 -13.02 3.26 -2.23
C GLN A 212 -12.68 2.45 -3.48
N GLN A 213 -11.46 1.92 -3.59
CA GLN A 213 -11.01 1.12 -4.73
C GLN A 213 -11.17 -0.39 -4.46
N GLY A 214 -11.31 -1.17 -5.54
CA GLY A 214 -11.45 -2.62 -5.48
C GLY A 214 -12.76 -3.06 -4.83
N THR A 215 -12.67 -3.92 -3.82
CA THR A 215 -13.83 -4.32 -3.00
C THR A 215 -14.02 -3.29 -1.90
N PRO A 216 -15.15 -2.54 -1.86
CA PRO A 216 -15.39 -1.54 -0.82
C PRO A 216 -15.35 -2.17 0.58
N ARG A 217 -14.70 -1.49 1.52
CA ARG A 217 -14.60 -1.92 2.91
C ARG A 217 -14.90 -0.78 3.87
N VAL A 218 -15.51 -1.16 4.99
CA VAL A 218 -15.54 -0.37 6.22
C VAL A 218 -14.78 -1.18 7.25
N VAL A 219 -13.71 -0.61 7.79
CA VAL A 219 -12.81 -1.28 8.73
C VAL A 219 -12.91 -0.57 10.05
N VAL A 220 -13.23 -1.33 11.09
CA VAL A 220 -13.44 -0.83 12.45
C VAL A 220 -12.32 -1.39 13.32
N PHE A 221 -11.39 -0.53 13.71
CA PHE A 221 -10.30 -0.84 14.62
C PHE A 221 -10.75 -0.58 16.05
N GLY A 222 -10.41 -1.50 16.94
CA GLY A 222 -10.66 -1.37 18.37
C GLY A 222 -11.25 -2.63 18.99
N ASN A 223 -11.16 -2.72 20.30
CA ASN A 223 -11.88 -3.72 21.08
C ASN A 223 -13.30 -3.21 21.38
N GLU A 224 -14.24 -3.51 20.48
CA GLU A 224 -15.66 -3.12 20.58
C GLU A 224 -15.86 -1.58 20.60
N PRO A 225 -15.37 -0.85 19.60
CA PRO A 225 -15.48 0.61 19.60
C PRO A 225 -16.96 1.01 19.52
N ALA A 226 -17.33 1.94 20.39
CA ALA A 226 -18.72 2.35 20.58
C ALA A 226 -18.89 3.87 20.51
N LEU A 227 -20.11 4.30 20.22
CA LEU A 227 -20.52 5.69 20.24
C LEU A 227 -20.35 6.29 21.64
N LYS A 228 -19.83 7.51 21.68
CA LYS A 228 -19.76 8.33 22.88
C LYS A 228 -21.16 8.75 23.29
N ARG A 229 -21.54 8.50 24.55
CA ARG A 229 -22.84 8.85 25.10
C ARG A 229 -22.66 9.79 26.30
N PRO A 230 -23.56 10.78 26.50
CA PRO A 230 -24.70 11.14 25.66
C PRO A 230 -24.28 11.72 24.30
N LEU A 231 -25.17 11.63 23.30
CA LEU A 231 -24.94 12.18 21.97
C LEU A 231 -26.22 12.74 21.36
N PHE A 232 -26.03 13.75 20.51
CA PHE A 232 -27.03 14.20 19.55
C PHE A 232 -26.30 14.47 18.23
N ILE A 233 -26.59 13.64 17.23
CA ILE A 233 -25.96 13.73 15.91
C ILE A 233 -27.09 13.88 14.90
N ALA A 234 -26.99 14.88 14.04
CA ALA A 234 -27.93 15.10 12.95
C ALA A 234 -27.16 15.19 11.63
N ALA A 235 -27.64 14.45 10.62
CA ALA A 235 -27.05 14.40 9.29
C ALA A 235 -28.13 14.49 8.21
N TRP A 236 -27.71 14.96 7.04
CA TRP A 236 -28.55 15.09 5.84
C TRP A 236 -29.84 15.90 6.08
N ASN A 237 -29.74 17.08 6.69
CA ASN A 237 -30.87 17.96 7.02
C ASN A 237 -31.93 17.24 7.86
N ASP A 238 -31.50 16.73 9.03
CA ASP A 238 -32.34 16.03 10.02
C ASP A 238 -33.04 14.77 9.48
N ARG A 239 -32.56 14.21 8.35
CA ARG A 239 -33.07 12.93 7.87
C ARG A 239 -32.44 11.75 8.58
N LEU A 240 -31.24 11.90 9.14
CA LEU A 240 -30.62 10.89 9.99
C LEU A 240 -30.31 11.56 11.32
N MET A 241 -30.80 10.99 12.41
CA MET A 241 -30.53 11.48 13.76
C MET A 241 -30.20 10.32 14.69
N LEU A 242 -29.18 10.49 15.51
CA LEU A 242 -28.84 9.58 16.60
C LEU A 242 -28.90 10.35 17.92
N THR A 243 -29.62 9.80 18.90
CA THR A 243 -29.82 10.45 20.20
C THR A 243 -29.62 9.47 21.34
N ALA A 244 -28.90 9.90 22.38
CA ALA A 244 -28.87 9.25 23.69
C ALA A 244 -28.73 10.34 24.77
N ASP A 245 -29.62 10.34 25.76
CA ASP A 245 -29.72 11.43 26.73
C ASP A 245 -28.77 11.22 27.92
N SER A 246 -28.37 9.97 28.18
CA SER A 246 -27.48 9.54 29.26
C SER A 246 -26.37 8.61 28.76
N PRO A 247 -25.21 8.49 29.45
CA PRO A 247 -24.17 7.50 29.14
C PRO A 247 -24.66 6.05 29.05
N ASP A 248 -25.69 5.70 29.82
CA ASP A 248 -26.24 4.33 29.86
C ASP A 248 -27.46 4.14 28.95
N ASP A 249 -27.96 5.22 28.34
CA ASP A 249 -29.13 5.14 27.48
C ASP A 249 -28.84 4.40 26.18
N ALA A 250 -29.88 3.72 25.69
CA ALA A 250 -29.84 3.12 24.38
C ALA A 250 -29.88 4.20 23.29
N VAL A 251 -29.14 3.99 22.21
CA VAL A 251 -29.06 4.96 21.12
C VAL A 251 -30.33 4.84 20.27
N ARG A 252 -31.12 5.91 20.20
CA ARG A 252 -32.28 6.00 19.32
C ARG A 252 -31.85 6.57 17.98
N LEU A 253 -32.08 5.80 16.92
CA LEU A 253 -31.88 6.20 15.55
C LEU A 253 -33.21 6.58 14.91
N PHE A 254 -33.25 7.78 14.32
CA PHE A 254 -34.31 8.21 13.42
C PHE A 254 -33.74 8.34 12.02
N TYR A 255 -34.39 7.73 11.03
CA TYR A 255 -34.05 7.87 9.64
C TYR A 255 -35.29 8.13 8.78
N ARG A 256 -35.22 9.11 7.88
CA ARG A 256 -36.23 9.40 6.87
C ARG A 256 -35.64 9.19 5.48
N ASP A 257 -36.12 8.18 4.79
CA ASP A 257 -35.74 7.88 3.41
C ASP A 257 -36.21 9.01 2.47
N ALA A 258 -35.28 9.52 1.67
CA ALA A 258 -35.53 10.61 0.73
C ALA A 258 -36.35 10.18 -0.48
N ALA A 259 -36.21 8.93 -0.90
CA ALA A 259 -36.86 8.40 -2.09
C ALA A 259 -38.30 7.99 -1.80
N THR A 260 -38.52 7.32 -0.67
CA THR A 260 -39.84 6.77 -0.32
C THR A 260 -40.61 7.62 0.70
N GLY A 261 -39.95 8.53 1.41
CA GLY A 261 -40.54 9.30 2.51
C GLY A 261 -40.79 8.48 3.78
N ARG A 262 -40.43 7.19 3.80
CA ARG A 262 -40.62 6.32 4.96
C ARG A 262 -39.72 6.76 6.11
N THR A 263 -40.29 6.81 7.30
CA THR A 263 -39.58 7.10 8.54
C THR A 263 -39.40 5.83 9.35
N THR A 264 -38.18 5.59 9.81
CA THR A 264 -37.82 4.50 10.70
C THR A 264 -37.27 5.09 11.98
N THR A 265 -37.89 4.74 13.10
CA THR A 265 -37.38 5.08 14.44
C THR A 265 -37.14 3.77 15.18
N THR A 266 -35.90 3.52 15.58
CA THR A 266 -35.56 2.30 16.32
C THR A 266 -34.42 2.56 17.30
N THR A 267 -34.29 1.67 18.26
CA THR A 267 -33.10 1.59 19.10
C THR A 267 -32.03 0.79 18.37
N VAL A 268 -30.79 1.26 18.39
CA VAL A 268 -29.63 0.61 17.78
C VAL A 268 -28.54 0.37 18.82
N SER A 269 -27.65 -0.58 18.51
CA SER A 269 -26.45 -0.81 19.30
C SER A 269 -25.52 0.41 19.24
N PRO A 270 -24.87 0.78 20.35
CA PRO A 270 -23.84 1.82 20.33
C PRO A 270 -22.56 1.35 19.66
N ARG A 271 -22.35 0.04 19.43
CA ARG A 271 -21.13 -0.48 18.81
C ARG A 271 -21.07 -0.10 17.33
N LEU A 272 -19.91 0.35 16.87
CA LEU A 272 -19.74 0.88 15.51
C LEU A 272 -19.86 -0.20 14.41
N ASP A 273 -19.37 -1.40 14.67
CA ASP A 273 -19.49 -2.56 13.78
C ASP A 273 -20.96 -2.94 13.58
N GLU A 274 -21.72 -3.09 14.67
CA GLU A 274 -23.15 -3.42 14.62
C GLU A 274 -23.98 -2.29 14.02
N LEU A 275 -23.65 -1.02 14.30
CA LEU A 275 -24.29 0.13 13.69
C LEU A 275 -24.04 0.17 12.19
N ALA A 276 -22.79 -0.01 11.74
CA ALA A 276 -22.44 -0.02 10.32
C ALA A 276 -23.18 -1.15 9.57
N TYR A 277 -23.28 -2.33 10.19
CA TYR A 277 -24.06 -3.44 9.65
C TYR A 277 -25.55 -3.09 9.59
N PHE A 278 -26.16 -2.56 10.67
CA PHE A 278 -27.58 -2.17 10.70
C PHE A 278 -27.92 -1.11 9.64
N LEU A 279 -27.06 -0.10 9.46
CA LEU A 279 -27.26 0.94 8.44
C LEU A 279 -27.30 0.32 7.03
N ALA A 280 -26.46 -0.67 6.77
CA ALA A 280 -26.29 -1.26 5.45
C ALA A 280 -27.27 -2.41 5.16
N HIS A 281 -27.65 -3.18 6.17
CA HIS A 281 -28.43 -4.40 6.02
C HIS A 281 -29.85 -4.13 5.50
N THR A 282 -30.30 -4.91 4.53
CA THR A 282 -31.65 -4.87 3.99
C THR A 282 -32.43 -6.08 4.54
N PRO A 283 -33.51 -5.86 5.31
CA PRO A 283 -34.31 -6.96 5.82
C PRO A 283 -34.90 -7.82 4.69
N THR A 284 -34.57 -9.11 4.69
CA THR A 284 -35.07 -10.10 3.72
C THR A 284 -35.74 -11.27 4.45
N PRO A 285 -36.56 -12.10 3.78
CA PRO A 285 -37.10 -13.31 4.39
C PRO A 285 -36.02 -14.27 4.93
N GLU A 286 -34.88 -14.34 4.24
CA GLU A 286 -33.73 -15.18 4.61
C GLU A 286 -32.88 -14.55 5.72
N SER A 287 -32.82 -13.22 5.80
CA SER A 287 -32.18 -12.47 6.89
C SER A 287 -33.13 -11.39 7.42
N PRO A 288 -34.03 -11.74 8.37
CA PRO A 288 -35.11 -10.86 8.83
C PRO A 288 -34.64 -9.80 9.82
N GLU A 289 -33.33 -9.72 10.10
CA GLU A 289 -32.75 -8.75 11.01
C GLU A 289 -33.10 -7.31 10.56
N PRO A 290 -33.42 -6.41 11.50
CA PRO A 290 -33.69 -5.01 11.16
C PRO A 290 -32.49 -4.33 10.51
N GLY A 291 -32.76 -3.45 9.55
CA GLY A 291 -31.74 -2.64 8.89
C GLY A 291 -32.35 -1.58 7.99
N LEU A 292 -31.53 -0.64 7.51
CA LEU A 292 -31.98 0.49 6.69
C LEU A 292 -31.74 0.31 5.17
N GLY A 293 -30.95 -0.69 4.76
CA GLY A 293 -30.61 -0.94 3.36
C GLY A 293 -29.85 0.22 2.70
N LEU A 294 -29.01 0.94 3.44
CA LEU A 294 -28.25 2.07 2.90
C LEU A 294 -27.11 1.59 2.00
N SER A 295 -26.88 2.33 0.91
CA SER A 295 -25.70 2.12 0.06
C SER A 295 -24.40 2.39 0.82
N TYR A 296 -23.28 1.82 0.34
CA TYR A 296 -21.94 2.05 0.90
C TYR A 296 -21.64 3.54 1.15
N SER A 297 -21.89 4.39 0.16
CA SER A 297 -21.63 5.84 0.26
C SER A 297 -22.49 6.52 1.34
N MET A 298 -23.71 6.03 1.57
CA MET A 298 -24.58 6.54 2.62
C MET A 298 -24.14 6.05 4.01
N VAL A 299 -23.70 4.79 4.13
CA VAL A 299 -23.12 4.27 5.38
C VAL A 299 -21.86 5.05 5.75
N VAL A 300 -20.93 5.22 4.81
CA VAL A 300 -19.73 6.04 4.98
C VAL A 300 -20.10 7.47 5.35
N GLY A 301 -21.07 8.07 4.66
CA GLY A 301 -21.53 9.44 4.97
C GLY A 301 -22.14 9.57 6.37
N ALA A 302 -22.86 8.55 6.84
CA ALA A 302 -23.40 8.50 8.19
C ALA A 302 -22.29 8.36 9.25
N LEU A 303 -21.36 7.43 9.06
CA LEU A 303 -20.21 7.23 9.97
C LEU A 303 -19.31 8.47 10.03
N HIS A 304 -19.06 9.10 8.87
CA HIS A 304 -18.31 10.35 8.81
C HIS A 304 -19.03 11.50 9.54
N ALA A 305 -20.35 11.62 9.40
CA ALA A 305 -21.13 12.61 10.14
C ALA A 305 -21.05 12.34 11.66
N ILE A 306 -21.15 11.07 12.07
CA ILE A 306 -21.01 10.69 13.48
C ILE A 306 -19.66 11.11 14.04
N TRP A 307 -18.58 10.81 13.33
CA TRP A 307 -17.23 11.19 13.73
C TRP A 307 -17.05 12.71 13.78
N ARG A 308 -17.52 13.43 12.75
CA ARG A 308 -17.38 14.89 12.66
C ARG A 308 -18.10 15.64 13.79
N GLU A 309 -19.25 15.15 14.23
CA GLU A 309 -20.01 15.73 15.35
C GLU A 309 -19.50 15.25 16.73
N GLY A 310 -18.37 14.50 16.79
CA GLY A 310 -17.78 14.04 18.05
C GLY A 310 -18.48 12.85 18.69
N GLY A 311 -19.28 12.10 17.93
CA GLY A 311 -19.96 10.88 18.37
C GLY A 311 -19.02 9.69 18.62
N TYR A 312 -17.75 9.83 18.28
CA TYR A 312 -16.72 8.81 18.40
C TYR A 312 -15.35 9.47 18.55
N ASP A 313 -14.54 9.00 19.50
CA ASP A 313 -13.24 9.62 19.85
C ASP A 313 -12.07 9.13 18.96
N GLY A 314 -12.28 8.10 18.13
CA GLY A 314 -11.25 7.56 17.25
C GLY A 314 -11.06 8.32 15.93
N ALA A 315 -9.98 7.99 15.21
CA ALA A 315 -9.71 8.61 13.92
C ALA A 315 -10.65 8.08 12.82
N PHE A 316 -10.92 8.90 11.81
CA PHE A 316 -11.60 8.50 10.58
C PHE A 316 -10.67 8.74 9.40
N VAL A 317 -10.30 7.68 8.67
CA VAL A 317 -9.32 7.74 7.58
C VAL A 317 -9.95 7.19 6.31
N ALA A 318 -9.88 7.95 5.22
CA ALA A 318 -10.17 7.44 3.89
C ALA A 318 -8.90 7.03 3.15
N GLU A 319 -9.02 6.03 2.26
CA GLU A 319 -7.94 5.60 1.36
C GLU A 319 -7.29 6.78 0.59
N GLN A 320 -8.08 7.79 0.20
CA GLN A 320 -7.58 8.99 -0.47
C GLN A 320 -6.65 9.83 0.43
N ASP A 321 -6.94 9.90 1.73
CA ASP A 321 -6.13 10.65 2.69
C ASP A 321 -4.76 9.98 2.90
N LYS A 322 -4.76 8.63 2.94
CA LYS A 322 -3.53 7.83 2.95
C LYS A 322 -2.68 8.11 1.71
N LEU A 323 -3.27 8.04 0.52
CA LEU A 323 -2.55 8.28 -0.73
C LEU A 323 -1.94 9.69 -0.78
N ALA A 324 -2.68 10.70 -0.32
CA ALA A 324 -2.17 12.07 -0.25
C ALA A 324 -0.99 12.19 0.72
N ALA A 325 -1.07 11.55 1.90
CA ALA A 325 0.00 11.54 2.88
C ALA A 325 1.26 10.82 2.36
N GLU A 326 1.09 9.73 1.62
CA GLU A 326 2.20 9.01 0.98
C GLU A 326 2.92 9.87 -0.07
N ILE A 327 2.16 10.57 -0.93
CA ILE A 327 2.74 11.48 -1.94
C ILE A 327 3.52 12.61 -1.28
N LEU A 328 2.98 13.19 -0.21
CA LEU A 328 3.65 14.27 0.52
C LEU A 328 4.99 13.78 1.12
N ARG A 329 5.03 12.62 1.77
CA ARG A 329 6.27 12.06 2.33
C ARG A 329 7.28 11.66 1.27
N ALA A 330 6.83 11.11 0.15
CA ALA A 330 7.70 10.81 -0.97
C ALA A 330 8.38 12.08 -1.50
N SER A 331 7.68 13.23 -1.47
CA SER A 331 8.25 14.53 -1.85
C SER A 331 9.23 15.09 -0.81
N GLU A 332 8.98 14.89 0.49
CA GLU A 332 9.85 15.35 1.57
C GLU A 332 11.14 14.51 1.71
N GLY A 333 11.05 13.20 1.48
CA GLY A 333 12.19 12.28 1.46
C GLY A 333 13.08 12.42 0.22
N ALA A 334 12.58 13.05 -0.85
CA ALA A 334 13.31 13.36 -2.07
C ALA A 334 13.97 14.75 -2.01
N SER A 335 14.68 15.07 -0.93
CA SER A 335 15.61 16.21 -0.98
C SER A 335 16.74 15.89 -1.98
N PRO A 336 16.95 16.70 -3.04
CA PRO A 336 18.04 16.47 -3.97
C PRO A 336 19.39 16.51 -3.23
N PRO A 337 20.40 15.73 -3.64
CA PRO A 337 21.76 15.94 -3.16
C PRO A 337 22.11 17.41 -3.42
N ALA A 338 22.57 18.11 -2.39
CA ALA A 338 22.99 19.50 -2.47
C ALA A 338 23.88 19.65 -3.70
N ARG A 339 23.36 20.38 -4.71
CA ARG A 339 24.12 20.74 -5.91
C ARG A 339 25.38 21.44 -5.38
N PRO A 340 26.59 21.01 -5.73
CA PRO A 340 27.79 21.71 -5.30
C PRO A 340 27.69 23.13 -5.87
N GLU A 341 27.52 24.11 -4.99
CA GLU A 341 27.66 25.52 -5.31
C GLU A 341 29.05 25.67 -5.93
N GLY A 342 29.08 25.93 -7.24
CA GLY A 342 30.28 26.25 -7.97
C GLY A 342 30.90 27.47 -7.30
N ASN A 343 32.17 27.35 -6.94
CA ASN A 343 32.97 28.45 -6.41
C ASN A 343 33.21 29.48 -7.53
N GLU A 344 32.20 30.27 -7.87
CA GLU A 344 32.36 31.50 -8.64
C GLU A 344 32.68 32.64 -7.66
N ARG A 345 33.94 32.66 -7.18
CA ARG A 345 34.51 33.91 -6.71
C ARG A 345 34.81 34.78 -7.93
N GLN A 346 33.87 35.69 -8.16
CA GLN A 346 34.05 36.92 -8.91
C GLN A 346 35.39 37.55 -8.53
N THR A 347 36.33 37.61 -9.48
CA THR A 347 37.43 38.57 -9.37
C THR A 347 36.98 39.80 -10.13
N GLU A 348 36.94 40.89 -9.38
CA GLU A 348 36.43 42.22 -9.70
C GLU A 348 36.98 42.80 -11.03
N ASP A 349 36.07 43.27 -11.87
CA ASP A 349 36.37 44.20 -12.96
C ASP A 349 36.06 45.62 -12.44
N GLN A 350 37.09 46.35 -12.03
CA GLN A 350 36.97 47.74 -11.56
C GLN A 350 36.80 48.70 -12.74
N PRO A 351 35.82 49.64 -12.71
CA PRO A 351 35.69 50.66 -13.74
C PRO A 351 36.78 51.75 -13.61
N PRO A 352 37.28 52.31 -14.72
CA PRO A 352 38.42 53.22 -14.69
C PRO A 352 38.03 54.62 -14.18
N ALA A 353 38.86 55.17 -13.30
CA ALA A 353 38.76 56.52 -12.75
C ALA A 353 39.13 57.59 -13.78
N THR A 354 38.23 58.55 -13.99
CA THR A 354 38.48 59.82 -14.69
C THR A 354 39.28 60.79 -13.80
N GLN A 355 40.45 61.23 -14.24
CA GLN A 355 41.16 62.41 -13.71
C GLN A 355 41.19 63.55 -14.76
N PRO A 356 41.02 64.83 -14.38
CA PRO A 356 41.19 65.99 -15.27
C PRO A 356 42.67 66.44 -15.40
N PRO A 357 43.00 67.35 -16.34
CA PRO A 357 44.35 67.45 -16.92
C PRO A 357 45.26 68.56 -16.36
N ALA A 358 46.55 68.40 -16.72
CA ALA A 358 47.61 69.37 -17.01
C ALA A 358 48.58 69.84 -15.89
N ALA A 359 49.87 69.50 -16.04
CA ALA A 359 50.97 70.44 -16.36
C ALA A 359 52.32 69.71 -16.56
N ARG A 360 53.05 70.05 -17.64
CA ARG A 360 54.52 69.83 -17.84
C ARG A 360 55.32 70.90 -17.05
N PRO A 361 56.68 70.98 -17.05
CA PRO A 361 57.77 70.14 -17.58
C PRO A 361 58.79 69.73 -16.47
N GLU A 362 59.84 68.95 -16.68
CA GLU A 362 61.26 69.31 -17.02
C GLU A 362 62.03 67.96 -16.99
N GLY A 363 62.96 67.58 -17.86
CA GLY A 363 64.15 68.31 -18.30
C GLY A 363 65.35 67.85 -17.47
N GLY A 364 66.10 66.84 -17.93
CA GLY A 364 67.31 66.32 -17.30
C GLY A 364 67.85 65.08 -17.99
#